data_AF-A0A3D5XRK2-F1
#
_entry.id   AF-A0A3D5XRK2-F1
#
_cell.length_a   1.000
_cell.length_b   1.000
_cell.length_c   1.000
_cell.angle_alpha   90.00
_cell.angle_beta   90.00
_cell.angle_gamma   90.00
#
_symmetry.space_group_name_H-M   'P 1'
#
loop_
_entity.id
_entity.type
_entity.pdbx_description
1 polymer ?
#
loop_
_entity_poly.entity_id
_entity_poly.type
_entity_poly.pdbx_seq_one_letter_code
_entity_poly.pdbx_strand_id
1 'polypeptide(L)' 'MSEYMINDKTWYYFKNNQKEGPFTENEIIKLIQHQIIEGDDYIWMLDLNDWVLLKNSLFSIYMTNNDM' A
#
# COMPACT_ATOMS: atom_id res chain seq x y z
N MET A 1 31.02 -4.13 1.49
CA MET A 1 29.98 -3.19 1.97
C MET A 1 28.85 -3.27 0.95
N SER A 2 28.25 -4.45 0.90
CA SER A 2 27.16 -4.78 0.00
C SER A 2 25.99 -3.89 0.39
N GLU A 3 25.54 -3.06 -0.54
CA GLU A 3 24.17 -2.60 -0.61
C GLU A 3 23.28 -3.81 -0.33
N TYR A 4 22.79 -3.93 0.91
CA TYR A 4 21.60 -4.71 1.18
C TYR A 4 20.51 -4.02 0.39
N MET A 5 20.31 -4.51 -0.83
CA MET A 5 19.30 -4.06 -1.75
C MET A 5 18.00 -3.99 -0.98
N ILE A 6 17.52 -2.76 -0.78
CA ILE A 6 16.19 -2.44 -0.26
C ILE A 6 15.21 -2.89 -1.35
N ASN A 7 14.98 -4.20 -1.42
CA ASN A 7 14.13 -4.86 -2.39
C ASN A 7 12.75 -5.17 -1.78
N ASP A 8 12.34 -4.41 -0.76
CA ASP A 8 11.02 -4.45 -0.12
C ASP A 8 9.93 -3.71 -0.93
N LYS A 9 10.17 -3.46 -2.22
CA LYS A 9 9.13 -3.01 -3.15
C LYS A 9 8.28 -4.21 -3.54
N THR A 10 7.31 -4.56 -2.71
CA THR A 10 6.46 -5.75 -2.88
C THR A 10 4.98 -5.40 -2.97
N TRP A 11 4.60 -4.14 -2.73
CA TRP A 11 3.20 -3.73 -2.67
C TRP A 11 2.71 -3.12 -3.98
N TYR A 12 1.49 -3.43 -4.33
CA TYR A 12 0.76 -2.92 -5.48
C TYR A 12 -0.58 -2.40 -5.01
N TYR A 13 -1.09 -1.35 -5.65
CA TYR A 13 -2.46 -0.90 -5.45
C TYR A 13 -3.22 -0.94 -6.77
N PHE A 14 -4.53 -1.09 -6.71
CA PHE A 14 -5.42 -1.08 -7.87
C PHE A 14 -6.40 0.08 -7.72
N LYS A 15 -6.31 1.03 -8.64
CA LYS A 15 -7.13 2.24 -8.67
C LYS A 15 -7.38 2.65 -10.12
N ASN A 16 -8.54 3.22 -10.42
CA ASN A 16 -8.93 3.64 -11.78
C ASN A 16 -8.75 2.53 -12.84
N ASN A 17 -9.07 1.29 -12.48
CA ASN A 17 -8.95 0.13 -13.37
C ASN A 17 -7.50 -0.20 -13.81
N GLN A 18 -6.51 0.33 -13.10
CA GLN A 18 -5.09 0.10 -13.33
C GLN A 18 -4.42 -0.38 -12.04
N LYS A 19 -3.48 -1.33 -12.18
CA LYS A 19 -2.57 -1.69 -11.09
C LYS A 19 -1.32 -0.83 -11.18
N GLU A 20 -0.90 -0.30 -10.07
CA GLU A 20 0.26 0.56 -9.92
C GLU A 20 1.22 -0.09 -8.93
N GLY A 21 2.53 -0.08 -9.24
CA GLY A 21 3.58 -0.62 -8.39
C GLY A 21 4.72 -1.28 -9.17
N PRO A 22 5.69 -1.91 -8.46
CA PRO A 22 5.71 -2.11 -7.01
C PRO A 22 6.18 -0.88 -6.21
N PHE A 23 5.60 -0.72 -5.03
CA PHE A 23 5.93 0.28 -4.01
C PHE A 23 6.45 -0.40 -2.75
N THR A 24 7.21 0.35 -1.95
CA THR A 24 7.54 -0.05 -0.58
C THR A 24 6.36 0.26 0.35
N GLU A 25 6.33 -0.36 1.52
CA GLU A 25 5.36 -0.03 2.58
C GLU A 25 5.31 1.47 2.87
N ASN A 26 6.49 2.10 2.96
CA ASN A 26 6.59 3.53 3.26
C ASN A 26 6.00 4.42 2.15
N GLU A 27 6.09 3.99 0.89
CA GLU A 27 5.45 4.69 -0.23
C GLU A 27 3.93 4.48 -0.20
N ILE A 28 3.43 3.27 0.08
CA ILE A 28 2.00 3.01 0.30
C ILE A 28 1.45 3.91 1.42
N ILE A 29 2.17 4.03 2.55
CA ILE A 29 1.79 4.91 3.66
C ILE A 29 1.68 6.37 3.20
N LYS A 30 2.65 6.87 2.42
CA LYS A 30 2.57 8.24 1.87
C LYS A 30 1.38 8.41 0.93
N LEU A 31 1.08 7.42 0.08
CA LEU A 31 -0.07 7.45 -0.81
C LEU A 31 -1.39 7.54 -0.02
N ILE A 32 -1.50 6.82 1.10
CA ILE A 32 -2.64 6.89 2.02
C ILE A 32 -2.71 8.28 2.67
N GLN A 33 -1.59 8.78 3.19
CA GLN A 33 -1.52 10.10 3.85
C GLN A 33 -1.85 11.25 2.89
N HIS A 34 -1.45 11.12 1.62
CA HIS A 34 -1.76 12.08 0.57
C HIS A 34 -3.16 11.87 -0.05
N GLN A 35 -3.96 10.93 0.47
CA GLN A 35 -5.28 10.56 -0.07
C GLN A 35 -5.25 10.17 -1.56
N ILE A 36 -4.11 9.66 -2.04
CA ILE A 36 -3.97 9.13 -3.40
C ILE A 36 -4.69 7.78 -3.49
N ILE A 37 -4.66 6.99 -2.43
CA ILE A 37 -5.41 5.75 -2.27
C ILE A 37 -6.21 5.79 -0.96
N GLU A 38 -7.40 5.20 -0.98
CA GLU A 38 -8.38 5.21 0.09
C GLU A 38 -8.73 3.79 0.53
N GLY A 39 -9.59 3.65 1.54
CA GLY A 39 -9.92 2.33 2.09
C GLY A 39 -10.68 1.38 1.19
N ASP A 40 -11.34 1.93 0.19
CA ASP A 40 -12.06 1.19 -0.83
C ASP A 40 -11.17 0.80 -2.02
N ASP A 41 -9.92 1.32 -2.08
CA ASP A 41 -8.93 0.85 -3.03
C ASP A 41 -8.37 -0.51 -2.60
N TYR A 42 -7.97 -1.32 -3.58
CA TYR A 42 -7.38 -2.64 -3.32
C TYR A 42 -5.87 -2.55 -3.29
N ILE A 43 -5.25 -3.31 -2.39
CA ILE A 43 -3.82 -3.51 -2.34
C ILE A 43 -3.49 -4.99 -2.44
N TRP A 44 -2.29 -5.28 -2.91
CA TRP A 44 -1.79 -6.65 -3.05
C TRP A 44 -0.28 -6.69 -2.89
N MET A 45 0.24 -7.82 -2.43
CA MET A 45 1.67 -8.12 -2.41
C MET A 45 1.89 -9.57 -2.81
N LEU A 46 3.12 -9.91 -3.21
CA LEU A 46 3.50 -11.25 -3.66
C LEU A 46 3.13 -12.38 -2.68
N ASP A 47 3.12 -12.11 -1.38
CA ASP A 47 2.76 -13.08 -0.32
C ASP A 47 1.24 -13.25 -0.14
N LEU A 48 0.41 -12.40 -0.76
CA LEU A 48 -1.04 -12.49 -0.67
C LEU A 48 -1.62 -13.31 -1.82
N ASN A 49 -2.57 -14.18 -1.50
CA ASN A 49 -3.29 -14.96 -2.52
C ASN A 49 -4.14 -14.09 -3.45
N ASP A 50 -4.76 -13.03 -2.91
CA ASP A 50 -5.72 -12.18 -3.61
C ASP A 50 -5.61 -10.73 -3.16
N TRP A 51 -6.18 -9.83 -3.98
CA TRP A 51 -6.29 -8.41 -3.66
C TRP A 51 -7.13 -8.20 -2.40
N VAL A 52 -6.60 -7.42 -1.46
CA VAL A 52 -7.27 -7.07 -0.20
C VAL A 52 -7.65 -5.60 -0.20
N LEU A 53 -8.81 -5.26 0.34
CA LEU A 53 -9.16 -3.85 0.53
C LEU A 53 -8.16 -3.20 1.49
N LEU A 54 -7.75 -1.97 1.19
CA LEU A 54 -6.77 -1.25 1.99
C LEU A 54 -7.25 -1.11 3.45
N LYS A 55 -8.55 -0.83 3.66
CA LYS A 55 -9.18 -0.79 5.00
C LYS A 55 -9.19 -2.12 5.75
N ASN A 56 -9.07 -3.25 5.04
CA ASN A 56 -9.01 -4.60 5.63
C ASN A 56 -7.58 -5.12 5.77
N SER A 57 -6.59 -4.28 5.45
CA SER A 57 -5.17 -4.64 5.49
C SER A 57 -4.48 -4.06 6.72
N LEU A 58 -3.20 -4.40 6.88
CA LEU A 58 -2.31 -3.80 7.88
C LEU A 58 -2.15 -2.28 7.73
N PHE A 59 -2.47 -1.70 6.58
CA PHE A 59 -2.41 -0.25 6.38
C PHE A 59 -3.62 0.52 6.92
N SER A 60 -4.65 -0.20 7.39
CA SER A 60 -5.86 0.37 8.00
C SER A 60 -5.57 1.38 9.12
N ILE A 61 -4.49 1.15 9.88
CA ILE A 61 -4.05 2.03 10.96
C ILE A 61 -3.58 3.41 10.47
N TYR A 62 -3.07 3.53 9.24
CA TYR A 62 -2.53 4.80 8.72
C TYR A 62 -3.60 5.70 8.14
N MET A 63 -4.81 5.17 7.96
CA MET A 63 -5.96 5.92 7.44
C MET A 63 -6.70 6.66 8.55
N THR A 64 -6.56 6.21 9.80
CA THR A 64 -7.12 6.88 10.99
C THR A 64 -6.16 7.99 11.44
N ASN A 65 -5.92 8.95 10.56
CA ASN A 65 -5.25 10.19 10.92
C ASN A 65 -6.23 11.35 10.68
N ASN A 66 -7.32 11.40 11.46
CA ASN A 66 -7.99 12.67 11.77
C ASN A 66 -9.02 12.65 12.92
N ASP A 67 -9.00 11.68 13.85
CA ASP A 67 -9.70 11.88 15.13
C ASP A 67 -8.72 12.62 16.07
N MET A 68 -8.76 13.95 15.96
CA MET A 68 -8.21 14.90 16.94
C MET A 68 -8.80 14.68 18.33
#